data_AF-A0A2A4C0F2-F1
#
_entry.id   AF-A0A2A4C0F2-F1
#
_cell.length_a   1.000
_cell.length_b   1.000
_cell.length_c   1.000
_cell.angle_alpha   90.00
_cell.angle_beta   90.00
_cell.angle_gamma   90.00
#
_symmetry.space_group_name_H-M   'P 1'
#
loop_
_entity.id
_entity.type
_entity.pdbx_description
1 polymer ?
#
loop_
_entity_poly.entity_id
_entity_poly.type
_entity_poly.pdbx_seq_one_letter_code
_entity_poly.pdbx_strand_id
1 'polypeptide(L)'
;MIRFTIDGHTCALGVRDIDELIMQLAAARAAMQPTHPPEPPDGHYPLQVDPCWRVDRLADYNGAVLSMRHIGMGWIAFALPSCNLMNLVEALACEPEASAPMNHAMLN
;
A
#
# COMPACT_ATOMS: atom_id res chain seq x y z
N MET A 1 18.81 7.12 -11.79
CA MET A 1 19.19 5.96 -12.63
C MET A 1 19.79 4.92 -11.71
N ILE A 2 19.28 3.70 -11.74
CA ILE A 2 19.83 2.58 -10.96
C ILE A 2 20.29 1.47 -11.92
N ARG A 3 21.20 0.60 -11.47
CA ARG A 3 21.58 -0.62 -12.19
C ARG A 3 20.94 -1.81 -11.51
N PHE A 4 20.35 -2.69 -12.30
CA PHE A 4 19.62 -3.87 -11.83
C PHE A 4 20.15 -5.11 -12.54
N THR A 5 20.44 -6.18 -11.81
CA THR A 5 21.03 -7.41 -12.34
C THR A 5 20.18 -8.62 -11.97
N ILE A 6 19.76 -9.40 -12.96
CA ILE A 6 19.08 -10.70 -12.79
C ILE A 6 19.83 -11.72 -13.64
N ASP A 7 20.20 -12.86 -13.06
CA ASP A 7 20.89 -13.96 -13.76
C ASP A 7 22.11 -13.50 -14.58
N GLY A 8 22.92 -12.60 -14.01
CA GLY A 8 24.10 -12.02 -14.67
C GLY A 8 23.81 -10.94 -15.72
N HIS A 9 22.56 -10.73 -16.11
CA HIS A 9 22.17 -9.69 -17.06
C HIS A 9 21.90 -8.37 -16.32
N THR A 10 22.66 -7.33 -16.69
CA THR A 10 22.56 -6.01 -16.06
C THR A 10 21.90 -5.00 -16.98
N CYS A 11 20.89 -4.28 -16.47
CA CYS A 11 20.22 -3.19 -17.17
C CYS A 11 20.33 -1.89 -16.36
N ALA A 12 20.38 -0.77 -17.08
CA ALA A 12 20.27 0.57 -16.53
C ALA A 12 18.80 1.03 -16.60
N LEU A 13 18.24 1.43 -15.46
CA LEU A 13 16.85 1.83 -15.35
C LEU A 13 16.73 3.30 -14.96
N GLY A 14 16.01 4.06 -15.78
CA GLY A 14 15.52 5.41 -15.48
C GLY A 14 14.26 5.38 -14.62
N VAL A 15 13.74 6.55 -14.27
CA VAL A 15 12.56 6.67 -13.39
C VAL A 15 11.34 5.98 -14.00
N ARG A 16 11.04 6.26 -15.28
CA ARG A 16 9.90 5.63 -15.97
C ARG A 16 10.03 4.11 -16.06
N ASP A 17 11.24 3.62 -16.32
CA ASP A 17 11.50 2.17 -16.42
C ASP A 17 11.24 1.49 -15.06
N ILE A 18 11.55 2.18 -13.95
CA ILE A 18 11.24 1.70 -12.61
C ILE A 18 9.74 1.70 -12.33
N ASP A 19 9.02 2.75 -12.71
CA ASP A 19 7.56 2.81 -12.53
C ASP A 19 6.87 1.65 -13.28
N GLU A 20 7.26 1.43 -14.54
CA GLU A 20 6.76 0.31 -15.34
C GLU A 20 7.12 -1.05 -14.75
N LEU A 21 8.37 -1.20 -14.28
CA LEU A 21 8.83 -2.43 -13.66
C LEU A 21 8.09 -2.75 -12.35
N ILE A 22 7.83 -1.74 -11.51
CA ILE A 22 7.05 -1.91 -10.27
C ILE A 22 5.66 -2.47 -10.59
N MET A 23 4.97 -1.90 -11.58
CA MET A 23 3.64 -2.37 -11.99
C MET A 23 3.68 -3.82 -12.50
N GLN A 24 4.67 -4.15 -13.35
CA GLN A 24 4.84 -5.50 -13.88
C GLN A 24 5.15 -6.53 -12.78
N LEU A 25 6.05 -6.18 -11.85
CA LEU A 25 6.41 -7.05 -10.73
C LEU A 25 5.25 -7.24 -9.76
N ALA A 26 4.46 -6.20 -9.50
CA ALA A 26 3.26 -6.31 -8.67
C ALA A 26 2.23 -7.28 -9.28
N ALA A 27 1.96 -7.15 -10.59
CA ALA A 27 1.07 -8.05 -11.31
C ALA A 27 1.60 -9.50 -11.32
N ALA A 28 2.90 -9.68 -11.58
CA ALA A 28 3.53 -11.00 -11.54
C ALA A 28 3.44 -11.62 -10.14
N ARG A 29 3.75 -10.85 -9.08
CA ARG A 29 3.70 -11.33 -7.70
C ARG A 29 2.28 -11.72 -7.28
N ALA A 30 1.26 -10.97 -7.72
CA ALA A 30 -0.15 -11.28 -7.43
C ALA A 30 -0.60 -12.63 -8.03
N ALA A 31 0.02 -13.06 -9.13
CA ALA A 31 -0.29 -14.35 -9.77
C ALA A 31 0.49 -15.54 -9.19
N MET A 32 1.50 -15.30 -8.35
CA MET A 32 2.34 -16.35 -7.77
C MET A 32 1.73 -17.00 -6.53
N GLN A 33 2.06 -18.27 -6.31
CA GLN A 33 1.75 -19.02 -5.10
C GLN A 33 2.99 -19.22 -4.22
N PRO A 34 2.85 -19.17 -2.88
CA PRO A 34 1.62 -18.81 -2.16
C PRO A 34 1.28 -17.32 -2.31
N THR A 35 0.00 -16.99 -2.21
CA THR A 35 -0.45 -15.60 -2.14
C THR A 35 0.15 -14.92 -0.91
N HIS A 36 0.15 -13.59 -0.88
CA HIS A 36 0.47 -12.90 0.37
C HIS A 36 -0.53 -13.31 1.46
N PRO A 37 -0.08 -13.50 2.72
CA PRO A 37 -0.98 -13.67 3.84
C PRO A 37 -1.97 -12.51 3.93
N PRO A 38 -3.25 -12.77 4.27
CA PRO A 38 -4.22 -11.71 4.47
C PRO A 38 -3.97 -10.92 5.77
N GLU A 39 -3.32 -11.52 6.76
CA GLU A 39 -2.93 -10.84 7.99
C GLU A 39 -1.67 -9.98 7.80
N PRO A 40 -1.62 -8.76 8.37
CA PRO A 40 -0.42 -7.95 8.36
C PRO A 40 0.71 -8.62 9.19
N PRO A 41 1.98 -8.41 8.85
CA PRO A 41 3.11 -8.86 9.67
C PRO A 41 3.05 -8.29 11.10
N ASP A 42 3.51 -9.07 12.08
CA ASP A 42 3.48 -8.69 13.50
C ASP A 42 4.33 -7.44 13.78
N GLY A 43 3.66 -6.31 14.06
CA GLY A 43 4.21 -5.12 14.74
C GLY A 43 5.32 -4.33 14.02
N HIS A 44 5.88 -4.86 12.93
CA HIS A 44 7.01 -4.27 12.22
C HIS A 44 6.68 -4.14 10.73
N TYR A 45 6.13 -3.00 10.35
CA TYR A 45 5.89 -2.63 8.97
C TYR A 45 6.46 -1.24 8.68
N PRO A 46 7.00 -0.99 7.47
CA PRO A 46 7.42 0.34 7.07
C PRO A 46 6.22 1.30 7.14
N LEU A 47 6.31 2.31 8.00
CA LEU A 47 5.26 3.32 8.17
C LEU A 47 5.55 4.53 7.28
N GLN A 48 4.53 5.03 6.61
CA GLN A 48 4.56 6.37 6.02
C GLN A 48 3.67 7.26 6.85
N VAL A 49 4.27 8.32 7.40
CA VAL A 49 3.56 9.30 8.22
C VAL A 49 2.83 10.27 7.31
N ASP A 50 1.55 10.52 7.62
CA ASP A 50 0.67 11.46 6.93
C ASP A 50 0.61 11.30 5.40
N PRO A 51 0.30 10.11 4.86
CA PRO A 51 0.17 9.93 3.43
C PRO A 51 -1.00 10.75 2.88
N CYS A 52 -0.84 11.30 1.67
CA CYS A 52 -1.96 11.88 0.95
C CYS A 52 -3.00 10.80 0.66
N TRP A 53 -4.29 11.10 0.89
CA TRP A 53 -5.40 10.21 0.61
C TRP A 53 -6.50 10.93 -0.17
N ARG A 54 -7.31 10.14 -0.88
CA ARG A 54 -8.45 10.61 -1.66
C ARG A 54 -9.57 9.56 -1.60
N VAL A 55 -10.81 10.01 -1.56
CA VAL A 55 -11.98 9.14 -1.68
C VAL A 55 -12.80 9.55 -2.89
N ASP A 56 -13.04 8.60 -3.79
CA ASP A 56 -13.89 8.79 -4.97
C ASP A 56 -15.17 7.96 -4.84
N ARG A 57 -16.30 8.52 -5.29
CA ARG A 57 -17.57 7.79 -5.42
C ARG A 57 -17.90 7.64 -6.90
N LEU A 58 -17.90 6.39 -7.37
CA LEU A 58 -18.22 6.06 -8.75
C LEU A 58 -19.73 5.86 -8.87
N ALA A 59 -20.34 6.37 -9.95
CA ALA A 59 -21.79 6.34 -10.13
C ALA A 59 -22.39 4.92 -10.05
N ASP A 60 -21.66 3.93 -10.58
CA ASP A 60 -22.13 2.54 -10.69
C ASP A 60 -21.56 1.61 -9.60
N TYR A 61 -21.03 2.17 -8.51
CA TYR A 61 -20.43 1.39 -7.42
C TYR A 61 -21.08 1.71 -6.08
N ASN A 62 -21.69 0.70 -5.44
CA ASN A 62 -22.26 0.83 -4.10
C ASN A 62 -21.15 0.74 -3.02
N GLY A 63 -20.40 1.82 -2.87
CA GLY A 63 -19.25 1.92 -1.98
C GLY A 63 -18.44 3.17 -2.25
N ALA A 64 -17.14 3.11 -1.96
CA ALA A 64 -16.19 4.17 -2.30
C ALA A 64 -14.83 3.58 -2.70
N VAL A 65 -14.06 4.34 -3.47
CA VAL A 65 -12.66 4.01 -3.75
C VAL A 65 -11.78 4.86 -2.84
N LEU A 66 -11.09 4.22 -1.91
CA LEU A 66 -10.07 4.86 -1.07
C LEU A 66 -8.73 4.73 -1.78
N SER A 67 -8.10 5.87 -2.11
CA SER A 67 -6.76 5.91 -2.65
C SER A 67 -5.79 6.51 -1.64
N MET A 68 -4.63 5.87 -1.46
CA MET A 68 -3.53 6.37 -0.62
C MET A 68 -2.26 6.45 -1.45
N ARG A 69 -1.45 7.50 -1.24
CA ARG A 69 -0.17 7.65 -1.91
C ARG A 69 0.93 6.93 -1.13
N HIS A 70 1.56 5.95 -1.77
CA HIS A 70 2.81 5.34 -1.34
C HIS A 70 4.01 6.07 -1.97
N ILE A 71 5.03 6.45 -1.18
CA ILE A 71 6.15 7.29 -1.67
C ILE A 71 6.93 6.68 -2.84
N GLY A 72 6.99 5.35 -2.92
CA GLY A 72 7.73 4.63 -3.97
C GLY A 72 6.86 3.95 -5.03
N MET A 73 5.54 3.83 -4.82
CA MET A 73 4.64 3.13 -5.75
C MET A 73 3.61 4.07 -6.39
N GLY A 74 3.52 5.32 -5.93
CA GLY A 74 2.48 6.25 -6.37
C GLY A 74 1.15 6.00 -5.66
N TRP A 75 0.04 6.25 -6.37
CA TRP A 75 -1.31 6.09 -5.80
C TRP A 75 -1.77 4.64 -5.89
N ILE A 76 -2.21 4.10 -4.75
CA ILE A 76 -2.80 2.76 -4.65
C ILE A 76 -4.27 2.93 -4.26
N ALA A 77 -5.17 2.30 -5.03
CA ALA A 77 -6.60 2.44 -4.87
C ALA A 77 -7.26 1.12 -4.41
N PHE A 78 -8.18 1.24 -3.46
CA PHE A 78 -8.94 0.14 -2.88
C PHE A 78 -10.43 0.42 -3.02
N ALA A 79 -11.14 -0.46 -3.71
CA ALA A 79 -12.60 -0.40 -3.78
C ALA A 79 -13.19 -1.01 -2.49
N LEU A 80 -13.88 -0.20 -1.71
CA LEU A 80 -14.54 -0.57 -0.46
C LEU A 80 -16.05 -0.63 -0.68
N PRO A 81 -16.66 -1.82 -0.64
CA PRO A 81 -18.12 -1.95 -0.64
C PRO A 81 -18.72 -1.23 0.57
N SER A 82 -19.98 -0.81 0.46
CA SER A 82 -20.67 -0.02 1.50
C SER A 82 -20.60 -0.61 2.91
N CYS A 83 -20.67 -1.94 3.07
CA CYS A 83 -20.52 -2.60 4.37
C CYS A 83 -19.10 -2.42 4.96
N ASN A 84 -18.05 -2.66 4.15
CA ASN A 84 -16.67 -2.50 4.59
C ASN A 84 -16.32 -1.03 4.85
N LEU A 85 -16.89 -0.11 4.07
CA LEU A 85 -16.69 1.32 4.28
C LEU A 85 -17.25 1.77 5.64
N MET A 86 -18.41 1.26 6.05
CA MET A 86 -18.98 1.59 7.36
C MET A 86 -18.08 1.09 8.50
N ASN A 87 -17.60 -0.16 8.40
CA ASN A 87 -16.67 -0.72 9.38
C ASN A 87 -15.37 0.10 9.47
N LEU A 88 -14.86 0.59 8.33
CA LEU A 88 -13.67 1.46 8.32
C LEU A 88 -13.93 2.79 9.03
N VAL A 89 -15.07 3.45 8.76
CA VAL A 89 -15.43 4.71 9.41
C VAL A 89 -15.57 4.52 10.92
N GLU A 90 -16.22 3.44 11.35
CA GLU A 90 -16.38 3.10 12.77
C GLU A 90 -15.02 2.88 13.45
N ALA A 91 -14.14 2.10 12.82
CA ALA A 91 -12.79 1.85 13.34
C ALA A 91 -11.94 3.13 13.47
N LEU A 92 -12.07 4.06 12.52
CA LEU A 92 -11.34 5.33 12.54
C LEU A 92 -11.93 6.36 13.52
N ALA A 93 -13.23 6.26 13.82
CA ALA A 93 -13.90 7.14 14.77
C ALA A 93 -13.68 6.72 16.24
N CYS A 94 -13.33 5.46 16.48
CA CYS A 94 -12.96 4.97 17.80
C CYS A 94 -11.68 5.67 18.26
N GLU A 95 -11.66 6.20 19.49
CA GLU A 95 -10.43 6.73 20.06
C GLU A 95 -9.40 5.60 20.17
N PRO A 96 -8.14 5.81 19.75
CA PRO A 96 -7.11 4.81 19.95
C PRO A 96 -7.00 4.54 21.45
N GLU A 97 -7.23 3.28 21.86
CA GLU A 97 -7.00 2.89 23.25
C GLU A 97 -5.59 3.34 23.64
N ALA A 98 -5.48 4.07 24.75
CA ALA A 98 -4.23 4.63 25.24
C ALA A 98 -3.21 3.50 25.42
N SER A 99 -2.43 3.26 24.38
CA SER A 99 -1.39 2.25 24.38
C SER A 99 -0.27 2.79 25.25
N ALA A 100 0.11 2.02 26.27
CA ALA A 100 1.26 2.31 27.13
C ALA A 100 2.48 2.73 26.27
N PRO A 101 3.32 3.67 26.75
CA PRO A 101 4.30 4.36 25.92
C PRO A 101 5.21 3.37 25.18
N MET A 102 4.98 3.25 23.86
CA MET A 102 5.81 2.46 22.97
C MET A 102 7.05 3.29 22.66
N ASN A 103 8.21 2.82 23.12
CA ASN A 103 9.50 3.51 22.96
C ASN A 103 9.75 3.80 21.47
N HIS A 104 9.79 5.09 21.13
CA HIS A 104 10.24 5.62 19.85
C HIS A 104 11.65 5.11 19.54
N ALA A 105 11.76 4.05 18.76
CA ALA A 105 13.01 3.68 18.13
C ALA A 105 12.76 3.26 16.69
N MET A 106 13.25 4.10 15.78
CA MET A 106 13.65 3.80 14.39
C MET A 106 12.56 3.98 13.33
N LEU A 107 12.30 5.26 12.99
CA LEU A 107 11.86 5.68 11.67
C LEU A 107 13.12 5.83 10.79
N ASN A 108 13.24 5.00 9.75
CA ASN A 108 14.21 5.16 8.66
C ASN A 108 13.53 5.77 7.44
#